data_AF-A0A417GRA2-F1
#
_entry.id   AF-A0A417GRA2-F1
#
_cell.length_a   1.000
_cell.length_b   1.000
_cell.length_c   1.000
_cell.angle_alpha   90.00
_cell.angle_beta   90.00
_cell.angle_gamma   90.00
#
_symmetry.space_group_name_H-M   'P 1'
#
loop_
_entity.id
_entity.type
_entity.pdbx_description
1 polymer ?
#
loop_
_entity_poly.entity_id
_entity_poly.type
_entity_poly.pdbx_seq_one_letter_code
_entity_poly.pdbx_strand_id
1 'polypeptide(L)'
;MILSTGSDIAHTAALEGISTEHLFTPEQFQQDVDYYRAQCITKSLLDSGLISLSQFNKLTALNRKSFSPFLAEIMPEPVDITSIQR
;
A
#
# COMPACT_ATOMS: atom_id res chain seq x y z
N MET A 1 9.27 8.57 -39.79
CA MET A 1 10.34 8.79 -38.79
C MET A 1 9.89 8.09 -37.52
N ILE A 2 10.29 6.82 -37.34
CA ILE A 2 9.92 6.02 -36.17
C ILE A 2 11.04 6.21 -35.15
N LEU A 3 10.74 6.89 -34.04
CA LEU A 3 11.67 7.03 -32.92
C LEU A 3 11.36 5.95 -31.88
N SER A 4 12.28 5.00 -31.79
CA SER A 4 12.86 4.43 -30.57
C SER A 4 11.97 4.30 -29.32
N THR A 5 11.67 3.05 -28.96
CA THR A 5 11.84 2.53 -27.58
C THR A 5 12.21 1.03 -27.63
N GLY A 6 13.43 0.72 -28.08
CA GLY A 6 13.96 -0.65 -28.09
C GLY A 6 14.40 -1.19 -26.72
N SER A 7 13.81 -0.71 -25.62
CA SER A 7 14.26 -1.05 -24.25
C SER A 7 13.19 -1.69 -23.34
N ASP A 8 11.91 -1.67 -23.71
CA ASP A 8 10.83 -2.20 -22.84
C ASP A 8 10.37 -3.63 -23.20
N ILE A 9 10.82 -4.18 -24.33
CA ILE A 9 10.31 -5.48 -24.84
C ILE A 9 11.10 -6.67 -24.28
N ALA A 10 12.29 -6.45 -23.71
CA ALA A 10 13.12 -7.54 -23.17
C ALA A 10 12.64 -8.04 -21.80
N HIS A 11 12.00 -7.18 -20.99
CA HIS A 11 11.51 -7.54 -19.66
C HIS A 11 10.08 -8.10 -19.69
N THR A 12 9.29 -7.74 -20.70
CA THR A 12 7.90 -8.20 -20.85
C THR A 12 7.81 -9.67 -21.27
N ALA A 13 8.73 -10.15 -22.12
CA ALA A 13 8.80 -11.56 -22.51
C ALA A 13 9.12 -12.52 -21.35
N ALA A 14 9.79 -12.04 -20.28
CA ALA A 14 10.11 -12.85 -19.11
C ALA A 14 8.91 -13.07 -18.17
N LEU A 15 7.85 -12.28 -18.33
CA LEU A 15 6.63 -12.35 -17.52
C LEU A 15 5.47 -13.04 -18.25
N GLU A 16 5.62 -13.33 -19.54
CA GLU A 16 4.65 -14.11 -20.32
C GLU A 16 4.55 -15.54 -19.76
N GLY A 17 3.43 -15.84 -19.10
CA GLY A 17 3.18 -17.14 -18.46
C GLY A 17 3.35 -17.17 -16.94
N ILE A 18 3.70 -16.05 -16.30
CA ILE A 18 3.64 -15.93 -14.83
C ILE A 18 2.21 -15.62 -14.42
N SER A 19 1.49 -16.70 -14.13
CA SER A 19 0.17 -16.67 -13.51
C SER A 19 0.22 -16.13 -12.09
N THR A 20 -0.39 -14.97 -11.84
CA THR A 20 -0.51 -14.40 -10.49
C THR A 20 -1.50 -15.16 -9.61
N GLU A 21 -2.32 -16.05 -10.18
CA GLU A 21 -3.28 -16.86 -9.42
C GLU A 21 -2.66 -17.75 -8.34
N HIS A 22 -1.34 -17.98 -8.38
CA HIS A 22 -0.65 -18.74 -7.34
C HIS A 22 0.09 -17.86 -6.30
N LEU A 23 0.19 -16.54 -6.52
CA LEU A 23 0.92 -15.63 -5.62
C LEU A 23 0.06 -15.18 -4.43
N PHE A 24 -1.23 -14.94 -4.65
CA PHE A 24 -2.18 -14.53 -3.63
C PHE A 24 -3.61 -14.91 -4.03
N THR A 25 -4.46 -15.18 -3.03
CA THR A 25 -5.89 -15.43 -3.26
C THR A 25 -6.65 -14.13 -3.54
N PRO A 26 -7.84 -14.18 -4.17
CA PRO A 26 -8.69 -13.00 -4.33
C PRO A 26 -8.99 -12.28 -3.01
N GLU A 27 -9.15 -13.02 -1.91
CA GLU A 27 -9.39 -12.46 -0.57
C GLU A 27 -8.18 -11.70 -0.05
N GLN A 28 -6.96 -12.22 -0.24
CA GLN A 28 -5.72 -11.54 0.12
C GLN A 28 -5.54 -10.24 -0.67
N PHE A 29 -5.86 -10.27 -1.97
CA PHE A 29 -5.84 -9.06 -2.78
C PHE A 29 -6.89 -8.04 -2.32
N GLN A 30 -8.09 -8.50 -1.98
CA GLN A 30 -9.16 -7.64 -1.47
C GLN A 30 -8.75 -6.97 -0.15
N GLN A 31 -8.09 -7.70 0.75
CA GLN A 31 -7.54 -7.16 1.99
C GLN A 31 -6.53 -6.03 1.76
N ASP A 32 -5.64 -6.18 0.77
CA ASP A 32 -4.69 -5.12 0.39
C ASP A 32 -5.40 -3.88 -0.15
N VAL A 33 -6.40 -4.06 -1.02
CA VAL A 33 -7.20 -2.97 -1.58
C VAL A 33 -8.00 -2.25 -0.50
N ASP A 34 -8.60 -3.00 0.43
CA ASP A 34 -9.39 -2.43 1.53
C ASP A 34 -8.52 -1.67 2.52
N TYR A 35 -7.33 -2.22 2.85
CA TYR A 35 -6.33 -1.51 3.66
C TYR A 35 -5.94 -0.18 3.01
N TYR A 36 -5.62 -0.19 1.70
CA TYR A 36 -5.26 1.01 0.96
C TYR A 36 -6.38 2.07 1.03
N ARG A 37 -7.63 1.68 0.78
CA ARG A 37 -8.79 2.58 0.85
C ARG A 37 -8.96 3.17 2.24
N ALA A 38 -8.86 2.35 3.28
CA ALA A 38 -8.96 2.81 4.67
C ALA A 38 -7.85 3.81 5.02
N GLN A 39 -6.63 3.57 4.53
CA GLN A 39 -5.50 4.49 4.75
C GLN A 39 -5.70 5.82 4.02
N CYS A 40 -6.21 5.82 2.79
CA CYS A 40 -6.57 7.04 2.07
C CYS A 40 -7.61 7.87 2.84
N ILE A 41 -8.68 7.24 3.32
CA ILE A 41 -9.71 7.92 4.13
C ILE A 41 -9.09 8.51 5.40
N THR A 42 -8.31 7.70 6.11
CA THR A 42 -7.64 8.11 7.36
C THR A 42 -6.69 9.30 7.14
N LYS A 43 -5.96 9.33 6.01
CA LYS A 43 -5.11 10.45 5.60
C LYS A 43 -5.94 11.70 5.29
N SER A 44 -7.03 11.57 4.55
CA SER A 44 -7.94 12.69 4.27
C SER A 44 -8.52 13.31 5.55
N LEU A 45 -8.83 12.49 6.56
CA LEU A 45 -9.28 12.98 7.87
C LEU A 45 -8.20 13.79 8.58
N LEU A 46 -6.95 13.33 8.54
CA LEU A 46 -5.81 14.05 9.11
C LEU A 46 -5.57 15.38 8.39
N ASP A 47 -5.57 15.35 7.05
CA ASP A 47 -5.32 16.53 6.22
C ASP A 47 -6.41 17.59 6.37
N SER A 48 -7.64 17.14 6.65
CA SER A 48 -8.77 18.03 6.95
C SER A 48 -8.78 18.53 8.40
N GLY A 49 -7.82 18.13 9.23
CA GLY A 49 -7.76 18.49 10.65
C GLY A 49 -8.84 17.86 11.53
N LEU A 50 -9.56 16.84 11.02
CA LEU A 50 -10.64 16.17 11.75
C LEU A 50 -10.13 15.18 12.80
N ILE A 51 -8.89 14.71 12.62
CA ILE A 51 -8.19 13.87 13.58
C ILE A 51 -6.79 14.40 13.82
N SER A 52 -6.29 14.20 15.04
CA SER A 52 -4.89 14.43 15.37
C SER A 52 -3.98 13.38 14.74
N LEU A 53 -2.69 13.68 14.66
CA LEU A 53 -1.70 12.70 14.22
C LEU A 53 -1.64 11.45 15.12
N SER A 54 -1.83 11.61 16.44
CA SER A 54 -1.90 10.47 17.36
C SER A 54 -3.08 9.54 17.02
N GLN A 55 -4.23 10.11 16.67
CA GLN A 55 -5.40 9.34 16.22
C GLN A 55 -5.17 8.71 14.85
N PHE A 56 -4.51 9.41 13.92
CA PHE A 56 -4.09 8.85 12.64
C PHE A 56 -3.18 7.61 12.82
N ASN A 57 -2.19 7.68 13.70
CA ASN A 57 -1.29 6.56 13.99
C ASN A 57 -2.06 5.36 14.59
N LYS A 58 -2.99 5.62 15.51
CA LYS A 58 -3.86 4.59 16.09
C LYS A 58 -4.75 3.94 15.03
N LEU A 59 -5.38 4.73 14.16
CA LEU A 59 -6.20 4.22 13.06
C LEU A 59 -5.37 3.44 12.04
N THR A 60 -4.16 3.88 11.72
CA THR A 60 -3.25 3.16 10.83
C THR A 60 -2.91 1.78 11.38
N ALA A 61 -2.58 1.69 12.69
CA ALA A 61 -2.33 0.41 13.35
C ALA A 61 -3.58 -0.50 13.38
N LEU A 62 -4.76 0.07 13.63
CA LEU A 62 -6.02 -0.66 13.60
C LEU A 62 -6.35 -1.16 12.19
N ASN A 63 -6.24 -0.32 11.17
CA ASN A 63 -6.48 -0.69 9.78
C ASN A 63 -5.56 -1.86 9.39
N ARG A 64 -4.26 -1.79 9.72
CA ARG A 64 -3.32 -2.86 9.40
C ARG A 64 -3.68 -4.18 10.07
N LYS A 65 -4.15 -4.13 11.33
CA LYS A 65 -4.64 -5.32 12.05
C LYS A 65 -5.96 -5.85 11.49
N SER A 66 -6.91 -4.96 11.17
CA SER A 66 -8.25 -5.33 10.72
C SER A 66 -8.26 -5.91 9.30
N PHE A 67 -7.54 -5.28 8.39
CA PHE A 67 -7.45 -5.75 7.01
C PHE A 67 -6.41 -6.86 6.85
N SER A 68 -5.40 -6.91 7.74
CA SER A 68 -4.30 -7.89 7.67
C SER A 68 -3.74 -8.03 6.24
N PRO A 69 -3.33 -6.91 5.60
CA PRO A 69 -2.91 -6.92 4.21
C PRO A 69 -1.77 -7.91 3.99
N PHE A 70 -1.83 -8.67 2.89
CA PHE A 70 -0.85 -9.69 2.56
C PHE A 70 0.55 -9.09 2.39
N LEU A 71 0.64 -7.90 1.80
CA LEU A 71 1.90 -7.19 1.58
C LEU A 71 2.33 -6.32 2.77
N ALA A 72 1.78 -6.55 3.97
CA ALA A 72 2.07 -5.75 5.16
C ALA A 72 3.57 -5.57 5.44
N GLU A 73 4.39 -6.60 5.19
CA GLU A 73 5.83 -6.59 5.50
C GLU A 73 6.62 -5.54 4.69
N ILE A 74 6.20 -5.26 3.46
CA ILE A 74 6.86 -4.27 2.58
C ILE A 74 6.19 -2.90 2.62
N MET A 75 5.06 -2.77 3.32
CA MET A 75 4.39 -1.49 3.50
C MET A 75 5.13 -0.62 4.52
N PRO A 76 5.17 0.71 4.31
CA PRO A 76 5.83 1.60 5.25
C PRO A 76 5.16 1.53 6.63
N GLU A 77 5.99 1.36 7.66
CA GLU A 77 5.53 1.45 9.04
C GLU A 77 4.99 2.85 9.34
N PRO A 78 3.98 2.98 10.23
CA PRO A 78 3.55 4.27 10.71
C PRO A 78 4.76 4.99 11.32
N VAL A 79 5.14 6.14 10.74
CA VAL A 79 6.29 6.91 11.23
C VAL A 79 5.98 7.39 12.64
N ASP A 80 6.70 6.87 13.63
CA ASP A 80 6.64 7.37 14.99
C ASP A 80 7.39 8.70 15.09
N ILE A 81 6.69 9.80 14.80
CA ILE A 81 7.28 11.12 14.93
C ILE A 81 7.38 11.62 16.38
N THR A 82 6.98 10.83 17.39
CA THR A 82 7.26 11.20 18.79
C THR A 82 8.76 11.26 19.06
N SER A 83 9.57 10.59 18.22
CA SER A 83 11.03 10.65 18.22
C SER A 83 11.62 11.95 17.68
N ILE A 84 10.82 12.82 17.02
CA ILE A 84 11.29 14.06 16.37
C ILE A 84 11.13 15.29 17.27
N GLN A 85 10.56 15.16 18.46
CA GLN A 85 10.41 16.27 19.41
C GLN A 85 11.63 16.48 20.35
N ARG A 86 12.87 16.31 19.86
CA ARG A 86 14.09 16.52 20.66
C ARG A 86 14.77 17.85 20.39
#